data_AF-A0A8I6RA10-F1
#
_entry.id   AF-A0A8I6RA10-F1
#
_cell.length_a   1.000
_cell.length_b   1.000
_cell.length_c   1.000
_cell.angle_alpha   90.00
_cell.angle_beta   90.00
_cell.angle_gamma   90.00
#
_symmetry.space_group_name_H-M   'P 1'
#
loop_
_entity.id
_entity.type
_entity.pdbx_description
1 polymer ?
#
loop_
_entity_poly.entity_id
_entity_poly.type
_entity_poly.pdbx_seq_one_letter_code
_entity_poly.pdbx_strand_id
1 'polypeptide(L)'
;MGSMPDSSKDVTPEKKRTSCFDDDSDDETLGERLWGLTEMFPEGVRSATMSLYCGTKSSLKYLYSLSRTTLWIFFSSSAILFAPVLFEVERAQVEEAQRTQQKQVLLGPNTAMAGGPGGRS
;
A
#
# COMPACT_ATOMS: atom_id res chain seq x y z
N MET A 1 72.79 -2.94 63.65
CA MET A 1 72.47 -1.51 63.49
C MET A 1 72.84 -1.12 62.07
N GLY A 2 72.05 -0.48 61.23
CA GLY A 2 70.74 0.14 61.34
C GLY A 2 70.57 0.98 60.06
N SER A 3 69.48 0.74 59.35
CA SER A 3 68.72 1.70 58.53
C SER A 3 69.47 2.67 57.60
N MET A 4 69.38 2.43 56.28
CA MET A 4 69.35 3.53 55.30
C MET A 4 67.88 3.84 54.96
N PRO A 5 67.37 5.06 55.24
CA PRO A 5 66.33 5.71 54.45
C PRO A 5 67.03 6.37 53.23
N ASP A 6 66.44 6.63 52.08
CA ASP A 6 65.14 7.22 51.83
C ASP A 6 64.73 6.82 50.40
N SER A 7 63.51 6.31 50.30
CA SER A 7 62.82 6.02 49.06
C SER A 7 62.30 7.34 48.48
N SER A 8 62.93 7.86 47.42
CA SER A 8 62.38 9.00 46.68
C SER A 8 62.38 8.77 45.17
N LYS A 9 61.27 8.19 44.72
CA LYS A 9 60.49 8.55 43.53
C LYS A 9 61.20 8.58 42.17
N ASP A 10 61.38 7.40 41.59
CA ASP A 10 61.30 7.28 40.13
C ASP A 10 59.82 7.39 39.72
N VAL A 11 59.41 8.63 39.41
CA VAL A 11 58.18 8.90 38.67
C VAL A 11 58.35 8.29 37.28
N THR A 12 57.96 7.04 37.16
CA THR A 12 57.55 6.47 35.88
C THR A 12 56.32 7.25 35.44
N PRO A 13 56.27 7.83 34.23
CA PRO A 13 55.01 8.31 33.72
C PRO A 13 54.15 7.07 33.48
N GLU A 14 53.21 6.80 34.40
CA GLU A 14 52.10 5.91 34.08
C GLU A 14 51.42 6.51 32.86
N LYS A 15 51.68 5.90 31.70
CA LYS A 15 50.86 6.08 30.51
C LYS A 15 49.46 5.65 30.93
N LYS A 16 48.66 6.63 31.32
CA LYS A 16 47.23 6.54 31.55
C LYS A 16 46.63 5.84 30.33
N ARG A 17 46.52 4.50 30.37
CA ARG A 17 45.62 3.74 29.53
C ARG A 17 44.21 3.98 30.06
N THR A 18 43.79 5.24 30.05
CA THR A 18 42.38 5.56 29.92
C THR A 18 42.15 5.63 28.41
N SER A 19 42.12 4.46 27.79
CA SER A 19 41.15 4.21 26.73
C SER A 19 40.10 3.30 27.35
N CYS A 20 39.51 3.77 28.45
CA CYS A 20 38.23 3.28 28.90
C CYS A 20 37.27 3.79 27.83
N PHE A 21 36.83 2.90 26.94
CA PHE A 21 35.59 3.05 26.19
C PHE A 21 35.31 4.50 25.75
N ASP A 22 36.07 4.98 24.79
CA ASP A 22 35.49 5.93 23.84
C ASP A 22 34.66 5.07 22.87
N ASP A 23 33.60 4.51 23.45
CA ASP A 23 32.46 4.00 22.70
C ASP A 23 31.75 5.27 22.22
N ASP A 24 32.26 5.83 21.12
CA ASP A 24 31.51 6.76 20.29
C ASP A 24 30.19 6.04 19.98
N SER A 25 29.18 6.31 20.81
CA SER A 25 27.86 5.70 20.77
C SER A 25 27.05 6.25 19.59
N ASP A 26 27.66 6.31 18.41
CA ASP A 26 26.92 6.22 17.17
C ASP A 26 26.56 4.74 17.01
N ASP A 27 25.42 4.36 17.59
CA ASP A 27 24.84 3.03 17.44
C ASP A 27 24.91 2.64 15.95
N GLU A 28 25.76 1.66 15.62
CA GLU A 28 25.94 1.17 14.25
C GLU A 28 24.57 1.05 13.58
N THR A 29 24.37 1.82 12.51
CA THR A 29 23.07 1.84 11.86
C THR A 29 22.79 0.47 11.26
N LEU A 30 21.52 0.07 11.20
CA LEU A 30 21.15 -1.17 10.51
C LEU A 30 21.67 -1.19 9.06
N GLY A 31 21.81 -0.01 8.44
CA GLY A 31 22.42 0.16 7.12
C GLY A 31 23.90 -0.21 7.09
N GLU A 32 24.71 0.26 8.04
CA GLU A 32 26.14 -0.08 8.16
C GLU A 32 26.34 -1.57 8.46
N ARG A 33 25.51 -2.15 9.34
CA ARG A 33 25.54 -3.60 9.60
C ARG A 33 25.19 -4.42 8.38
N LEU A 34 24.13 -4.04 7.66
CA LEU A 34 23.75 -4.69 6.41
C LEU A 34 24.84 -4.53 5.36
N TRP A 35 25.46 -3.35 5.27
CA TRP A 35 26.56 -3.07 4.34
C TRP A 35 27.83 -3.87 4.66
N GLY A 36 28.23 -3.94 5.93
CA GLY A 36 29.35 -4.79 6.36
C GLY A 36 29.07 -6.28 6.13
N LEU A 37 27.82 -6.71 6.29
CA LEU A 37 27.42 -8.08 5.96
C LEU A 37 27.44 -8.32 4.44
N THR A 38 27.02 -7.35 3.62
CA THR A 38 27.17 -7.47 2.16
C THR A 38 28.64 -7.59 1.78
N GLU A 39 29.56 -6.96 2.52
CA GLU A 39 31.02 -7.01 2.32
C GLU A 39 31.61 -8.44 2.34
N MET A 40 30.96 -9.38 3.04
CA MET A 40 31.39 -10.78 3.11
C MET A 40 30.97 -11.64 1.88
N PHE A 41 30.08 -11.15 1.01
CA PHE A 41 29.60 -11.89 -0.17
C PHE A 41 30.41 -11.60 -1.44
N PRO A 42 30.55 -12.57 -2.36
CA PRO A 42 31.24 -12.37 -3.63
C PRO A 42 30.49 -11.41 -4.57
N GLU A 43 31.24 -10.68 -5.40
CA GLU A 43 30.73 -9.65 -6.32
C GLU A 43 29.57 -10.13 -7.20
N GLY A 44 29.61 -11.39 -7.65
CA GLY A 44 28.53 -11.96 -8.48
C GLY A 44 27.16 -11.97 -7.79
N VAL A 45 27.10 -12.15 -6.46
CA VAL A 45 25.85 -12.14 -5.69
C VAL A 45 25.34 -10.71 -5.53
N ARG A 46 26.24 -9.74 -5.30
CA ARG A 46 25.88 -8.32 -5.23
C ARG A 46 25.37 -7.80 -6.57
N SER A 47 26.06 -8.12 -7.67
CA SER A 47 25.64 -7.71 -9.02
C SER A 47 24.31 -8.34 -9.43
N ALA A 48 24.08 -9.61 -9.07
CA ALA A 48 22.80 -10.27 -9.30
C ALA A 48 21.67 -9.60 -8.51
N THR A 49 21.90 -9.31 -7.22
CA THR A 49 20.91 -8.62 -6.37
C THR A 49 20.61 -7.22 -6.89
N MET A 50 21.63 -6.47 -7.31
CA MET A 50 21.45 -5.14 -7.92
C MET A 50 20.69 -5.23 -9.25
N SER A 51 20.96 -6.23 -10.07
CA SER A 51 20.25 -6.47 -11.33
C SER A 51 18.79 -6.85 -11.08
N LEU A 52 18.51 -7.70 -10.08
CA LEU A 52 17.17 -8.06 -9.66
C LEU A 52 16.42 -6.86 -9.08
N TYR A 53 17.08 -6.03 -8.28
CA TYR A 53 16.49 -4.81 -7.73
C TYR A 53 16.14 -3.81 -8.84
N CYS A 54 17.08 -3.52 -9.74
CA CYS A 54 16.87 -2.65 -10.90
C CYS A 54 15.79 -3.19 -11.84
N GLY A 55 15.80 -4.51 -12.09
CA GLY A 55 14.80 -5.21 -12.88
C GLY A 55 13.43 -5.08 -12.25
N THR A 56 13.29 -5.44 -10.97
CA THR A 56 12.05 -5.36 -10.19
C THR A 56 11.51 -3.94 -10.18
N LYS A 57 12.34 -2.93 -9.87
CA LYS A 57 11.95 -1.52 -9.88
C LYS A 57 11.42 -1.09 -11.24
N SER A 58 12.08 -1.51 -12.32
CA SER A 58 11.68 -1.20 -13.69
C SER A 58 10.38 -1.92 -14.07
N SER A 59 10.22 -3.18 -13.66
CA SER A 59 9.02 -3.98 -13.85
C SER A 59 7.82 -3.39 -13.12
N LEU A 60 7.96 -2.96 -11.86
CA LEU A 60 6.89 -2.29 -11.14
C LEU A 60 6.49 -0.98 -11.82
N LYS A 61 7.47 -0.17 -12.24
CA LYS A 61 7.20 1.08 -12.96
C LYS A 61 6.44 0.81 -14.26
N TYR A 62 6.86 -0.21 -15.02
CA TYR A 62 6.23 -0.60 -16.27
C TYR A 62 4.81 -1.14 -16.05
N LEU A 63 4.63 -2.09 -15.13
CA LEU A 63 3.33 -2.66 -14.79
C LEU A 63 2.36 -1.60 -14.27
N TYR A 64 2.84 -0.66 -13.47
CA TYR A 64 2.02 0.46 -13.01
C TYR A 64 1.62 1.41 -14.14
N SER A 65 2.53 1.71 -15.06
CA SER A 65 2.22 2.53 -16.22
C SER A 65 1.25 1.81 -17.16
N LEU A 66 1.49 0.53 -17.43
CA LEU A 66 0.63 -0.31 -18.25
C LEU A 66 -0.75 -0.40 -17.63
N SER A 67 -0.86 -0.73 -16.34
CA SER A 67 -2.16 -0.85 -15.67
C SER A 67 -2.93 0.46 -15.75
N ARG A 68 -2.30 1.61 -15.46
CA ARG A 68 -2.95 2.91 -15.58
C ARG A 68 -3.48 3.14 -17.00
N THR A 69 -2.67 2.91 -18.03
CA THR A 69 -3.07 3.13 -19.42
C THR A 69 -4.14 2.12 -19.86
N THR A 70 -4.00 0.85 -19.53
CA THR A 70 -4.95 -0.20 -19.86
C THR A 70 -6.28 0.01 -19.15
N LEU A 71 -6.30 0.35 -17.85
CA LEU A 71 -7.54 0.69 -17.16
C LEU A 71 -8.18 1.92 -17.77
N TRP A 72 -7.41 2.96 -18.09
CA TRP A 72 -7.95 4.17 -18.69
C TRP A 72 -8.63 3.88 -20.03
N ILE A 73 -7.96 3.13 -20.91
CA ILE A 73 -8.51 2.74 -22.21
C ILE A 73 -9.71 1.81 -22.01
N PHE A 74 -9.57 0.75 -21.23
CA PHE A 74 -10.64 -0.22 -20.99
C PHE A 74 -11.88 0.45 -20.40
N PHE A 75 -11.72 1.30 -19.39
CA PHE A 75 -12.83 2.00 -18.76
C PHE A 75 -13.48 3.01 -19.71
N SER A 76 -12.67 3.81 -20.42
CA SER A 76 -13.20 4.77 -21.39
C SER A 76 -13.92 4.09 -22.54
N SER A 77 -13.34 3.02 -23.09
CA SER A 77 -13.96 2.22 -24.16
C SER A 77 -15.24 1.55 -23.67
N SER A 78 -15.21 0.95 -22.49
CA SER A 78 -16.37 0.34 -21.84
C SER A 78 -17.52 1.33 -21.68
N ALA A 79 -17.24 2.53 -21.16
CA ALA A 79 -18.25 3.58 -20.97
C ALA A 79 -18.94 3.99 -22.29
N ILE A 80 -18.18 4.13 -23.38
CA ILE A 80 -18.74 4.50 -24.70
C ILE A 80 -19.62 3.36 -25.26
N LEU A 81 -19.18 2.11 -25.08
CA LEU A 81 -19.93 0.94 -25.56
C LEU A 81 -21.23 0.71 -24.78
N PHE A 82 -21.24 0.99 -23.48
CA PHE A 82 -22.44 0.82 -22.65
C PHE A 82 -23.46 1.94 -22.80
N ALA A 83 -23.09 3.11 -23.35
CA ALA A 83 -24.04 4.22 -23.49
C ALA A 83 -25.29 3.88 -24.33
N PRO A 84 -25.19 3.25 -25.52
CA PRO A 84 -26.37 2.80 -26.27
C PRO A 84 -27.18 1.71 -25.53
N VAL A 85 -26.48 0.74 -24.91
CA VAL A 85 -27.11 -0.38 -24.19
C VAL A 85 -27.93 0.13 -23.00
N LEU A 86 -27.38 1.08 -22.24
CA LEU A 86 -28.10 1.71 -21.14
C LEU A 86 -29.34 2.45 -21.63
N PHE A 87 -29.26 3.14 -22.77
CA PHE A 87 -30.41 3.84 -23.34
C PHE A 87 -31.55 2.89 -23.73
N GLU A 88 -31.23 1.73 -24.29
CA GLU A 88 -32.23 0.70 -24.61
C GLU A 88 -32.89 0.14 -23.34
N VAL A 89 -32.09 -0.14 -22.31
CA VAL A 89 -32.59 -0.63 -21.01
C VAL A 89 -33.47 0.41 -20.31
N GLU A 90 -33.06 1.69 -20.30
CA GLU A 90 -33.85 2.78 -19.73
C GLU A 90 -35.17 2.97 -20.46
N ARG A 91 -35.19 2.91 -21.80
CA ARG A 91 -36.45 2.99 -22.55
C ARG A 91 -37.40 1.85 -22.22
N ALA A 92 -36.90 0.63 -22.09
CA ALA A 92 -37.71 -0.53 -21.70
C ALA A 92 -38.29 -0.34 -20.28
N GLN A 93 -37.46 0.10 -19.33
CA GLN A 93 -37.87 0.37 -17.95
C GLN A 93 -38.91 1.50 -17.87
N VAL A 94 -38.77 2.56 -18.68
CA VAL A 94 -39.72 3.68 -18.72
C VAL A 94 -41.07 3.24 -19.26
N GLU A 95 -41.11 2.40 -20.31
CA GLU A 95 -42.38 1.90 -20.85
C GLU A 95 -43.13 1.05 -19.82
N GLU A 96 -42.43 0.17 -19.10
CA GLU A 96 -43.02 -0.66 -18.05
C GLU A 96 -43.50 0.16 -16.84
N ALA A 97 -42.73 1.19 -16.44
CA ALA A 97 -43.12 2.10 -15.38
C ALA A 97 -44.36 2.90 -15.75
N GLN A 98 -44.45 3.41 -16.99
CA GLN A 98 -45.64 4.12 -17.47
C GLN A 98 -46.86 3.21 -17.55
N ARG A 99 -46.73 1.96 -18.03
CA ARG A 99 -47.83 0.98 -18.01
C ARG A 99 -48.31 0.72 -16.58
N THR A 100 -47.41 0.68 -15.61
CA THR A 100 -47.76 0.47 -14.20
C THR A 100 -48.47 1.69 -13.62
N GLN A 101 -48.01 2.90 -13.93
CA GLN A 101 -48.69 4.14 -13.51
C GLN A 101 -50.07 4.30 -14.16
N GLN A 102 -50.20 3.99 -15.46
CA GLN A 102 -51.50 4.01 -16.14
C GLN A 102 -52.48 3.03 -15.49
N LYS A 103 -52.03 1.82 -15.13
CA LYS A 103 -52.86 0.87 -14.39
C LYS A 103 -53.27 1.38 -13.01
N GLN A 104 -52.37 2.03 -12.26
CA GLN A 104 -52.66 2.57 -10.94
C GLN A 104 -53.58 3.81 -10.98
N VAL A 105 -53.47 4.67 -11.99
CA VAL A 105 -54.35 5.83 -12.18
C VAL A 105 -55.73 5.39 -12.67
N LEU A 106 -55.81 4.43 -13.60
CA LEU A 106 -57.09 3.94 -14.13
C LEU A 106 -57.87 3.09 -13.11
N LEU A 107 -57.16 2.40 -12.22
CA LEU A 107 -57.76 1.66 -11.11
C LEU A 107 -57.96 2.57 -9.89
N GLY A 108 -57.24 3.68 -9.77
CA GLY A 108 -57.24 4.51 -8.57
C GLY A 108 -56.79 3.73 -7.32
N PRO A 109 -56.30 4.41 -6.27
CA PRO A 109 -55.98 3.75 -5.00
C PRO A 109 -57.16 2.99 -4.33
N ASN A 110 -58.38 3.12 -4.86
CA ASN A 110 -59.62 2.64 -4.22
C ASN A 110 -60.31 1.44 -4.89
N THR A 111 -59.99 1.04 -6.13
CA THR A 111 -60.71 -0.11 -6.74
C THR A 111 -60.27 -1.46 -6.18
N ALA A 112 -59.08 -1.57 -5.58
CA ALA A 112 -58.67 -2.77 -4.83
C ALA A 112 -59.47 -2.97 -3.54
N MET A 113 -60.09 -1.92 -2.99
CA MET A 113 -60.93 -1.99 -1.78
C MET A 113 -62.43 -2.11 -2.09
N ALA A 114 -62.86 -1.83 -3.33
CA ALA A 114 -64.26 -1.85 -3.75
C ALA A 114 -64.78 -3.25 -4.18
N GLY A 115 -63.92 -4.27 -4.24
CA GLY A 115 -64.27 -5.63 -4.68
C GLY A 115 -64.63 -6.63 -3.57
N GLY A 116 -64.70 -6.21 -2.30
CA GLY A 116 -65.06 -7.08 -1.18
C GLY A 116 -66.58 -7.28 -1.07
N PRO A 117 -67.11 -8.52 -1.07
CA PRO A 117 -68.54 -8.78 -0.91
C PRO A 117 -68.95 -8.52 0.55
N GLY A 118 -69.34 -7.28 0.86
CA GLY A 118 -69.64 -6.88 2.25
C GLY A 118 -70.74 -5.83 2.41
N GLY A 119 -71.50 -5.51 1.36
CA GLY A 119 -72.57 -4.51 1.40
C GLY A 119 -73.97 -5.13 1.42
N ARG A 120 -74.37 -5.77 2.53
CA ARG A 120 -75.78 -6.04 2.88
C ARG A 120 -75.94 -6.06 4.41
N SER A 121 -76.48 -4.97 4.95
CA SER A 121 -77.17 -4.91 6.25
C SER A 121 -78.27 -3.88 6.15
#